data_AF-A0AAW2JBR3-F1
#
_entry.id   AF-A0AAW2JBR3-F1
#
_cell.length_a   1.000
_cell.length_b   1.000
_cell.length_c   1.000
_cell.angle_alpha   90.00
_cell.angle_beta   90.00
_cell.angle_gamma   90.00
#
_symmetry.space_group_name_H-M   'P 1'
#
loop_
_entity.id
_entity.type
_entity.pdbx_description
1 polymer ?
#
loop_
_entity_poly.entity_id
_entity_poly.type
_entity_poly.pdbx_seq_one_letter_code
_entity_poly.pdbx_strand_id
1 'polypeptide(L)'
;MDLDLALRKDSPLALTDKNTFEQKREKERWKKSNRMCVMIMKKSILKAFRGTMSETLTKAKDFFDHIEKRFVKNEKAEIDAPLTNLISKR
;
A
#
# COMPACT_ATOMS: atom_id res chain seq x y z
N MET A 1 -11.56 12.73 -11.28
CA MET A 1 -10.53 12.86 -10.23
C MET A 1 -9.57 11.71 -10.42
N ASP A 2 -8.28 11.98 -10.62
CA ASP A 2 -7.27 10.93 -10.83
C ASP A 2 -6.90 10.33 -9.47
N LEU A 3 -7.61 9.27 -9.08
CA LEU A 3 -7.53 8.70 -7.73
C LEU A 3 -6.25 7.89 -7.55
N ASP A 4 -5.79 7.19 -8.59
CA ASP A 4 -4.67 6.25 -8.56
C ASP A 4 -3.34 6.87 -9.02
N LEU A 5 -3.30 8.19 -9.23
CA LEU A 5 -2.09 8.93 -9.54
C LEU A 5 -0.91 8.59 -8.59
N ALA A 6 -1.17 8.46 -7.30
CA ALA A 6 -0.16 8.12 -6.29
C ALA A 6 0.33 6.67 -6.32
N LEU A 7 -0.36 5.80 -7.06
CA LEU A 7 0.07 4.43 -7.35
C LEU A 7 0.91 4.36 -8.62
N ARG A 8 0.56 5.17 -9.63
CA ARG A 8 1.24 5.19 -10.94
C ARG A 8 2.52 6.03 -10.96
N LYS A 9 2.56 7.12 -10.20
CA LYS A 9 3.69 8.06 -10.18
C LYS A 9 4.34 8.09 -8.80
N ASP A 10 5.66 8.15 -8.80
CA ASP A 10 6.43 8.30 -7.57
C ASP A 10 6.16 9.64 -6.88
N SER A 11 6.44 9.68 -5.58
CA SER A 11 6.24 10.89 -4.78
C SER A 11 7.04 12.05 -5.37
N PRO A 12 6.38 13.17 -5.71
CA PRO A 12 7.10 14.36 -6.17
C PRO A 12 8.03 14.86 -5.07
N LEU A 13 9.17 15.43 -5.49
CA LEU A 13 10.22 15.92 -4.60
C LEU A 13 9.70 16.98 -3.60
N ALA A 14 10.47 17.21 -2.55
CA ALA A 14 10.23 18.31 -1.62
C ALA A 14 10.12 19.63 -2.42
N LEU A 15 9.15 20.48 -2.08
CA LEU A 15 9.04 21.74 -2.81
C LEU A 15 10.12 22.68 -2.27
N THR A 16 10.80 23.39 -3.15
CA THR A 16 11.68 24.52 -2.80
C THR A 16 11.01 25.82 -3.26
N ASP A 17 11.39 26.97 -2.72
CA ASP A 17 10.78 28.27 -3.06
C ASP A 17 10.84 28.63 -4.55
N LYS A 18 11.78 28.00 -5.28
CA LYS A 18 11.95 28.16 -6.74
C LYS A 18 10.92 27.39 -7.58
N ASN A 19 10.04 26.61 -6.97
CA ASN A 19 9.14 25.74 -7.74
C ASN A 19 8.02 26.51 -8.41
N THR A 20 7.75 26.14 -9.65
CA THR A 20 6.69 26.72 -10.48
C THR A 20 5.31 26.41 -9.90
N PHE A 21 4.33 27.23 -10.25
CA PHE A 21 2.94 27.04 -9.85
C PHE A 21 2.40 25.66 -10.26
N GLU A 22 2.75 25.18 -11.47
CA GLU A 22 2.34 23.87 -11.95
C GLU A 22 2.96 22.73 -11.12
N GLN A 23 4.23 22.81 -10.74
CA GLN A 23 4.86 21.81 -9.85
C GLN A 23 4.17 21.76 -8.48
N LYS A 24 3.77 22.91 -7.93
CA LYS A 24 3.01 22.97 -6.67
C LYS A 24 1.64 22.29 -6.84
N ARG A 25 0.94 22.57 -7.94
CA ARG A 25 -0.35 21.98 -8.26
C ARG A 25 -0.26 20.46 -8.44
N GLU A 26 0.75 19.97 -9.16
CA GLU A 26 0.98 18.53 -9.34
C GLU A 26 1.23 17.82 -8.01
N LYS A 27 2.03 18.42 -7.12
CA LYS A 27 2.24 17.87 -5.78
C LYS A 27 0.97 17.79 -4.96
N GLU A 28 0.13 18.82 -4.99
CA GLU A 28 -1.15 18.79 -4.28
C GLU A 28 -2.12 17.75 -4.87
N ARG A 29 -2.15 17.58 -6.20
CA ARG A 29 -2.90 16.51 -6.85
C ARG A 29 -2.42 15.13 -6.39
N TRP A 30 -1.10 14.91 -6.36
CA TRP A 30 -0.51 13.65 -5.89
C TRP A 30 -0.82 13.39 -4.42
N LYS A 31 -0.66 14.39 -3.54
CA LYS A 31 -0.99 14.26 -2.10
C LYS A 31 -2.45 13.89 -1.87
N LYS A 32 -3.36 14.53 -2.61
CA LYS A 32 -4.80 14.26 -2.52
C LYS A 32 -5.12 12.83 -2.94
N SER A 33 -4.58 12.39 -4.08
CA SER A 33 -4.67 11.00 -4.56
C SER A 33 -4.14 10.03 -3.51
N ASN A 34 -2.93 10.25 -2.99
CA ASN A 34 -2.31 9.41 -1.96
C ASN A 34 -3.20 9.26 -0.71
N ARG A 35 -3.72 10.38 -0.18
CA ARG A 35 -4.58 10.37 1.00
C ARG A 35 -5.86 9.54 0.77
N MET A 36 -6.49 9.69 -0.39
CA MET A 36 -7.71 8.94 -0.70
C MET A 36 -7.43 7.46 -0.93
N CYS A 37 -6.39 7.11 -1.68
CA CYS A 37 -5.99 5.72 -1.87
C CYS A 37 -5.77 5.02 -0.53
N VAL A 38 -5.00 5.64 0.38
CA VAL A 38 -4.78 5.10 1.72
C VAL A 38 -6.10 4.94 2.48
N MET A 39 -7.00 5.94 2.44
CA MET A 39 -8.28 5.87 3.13
C MET A 39 -9.19 4.75 2.57
N ILE A 40 -9.26 4.62 1.26
CA ILE A 40 -10.00 3.55 0.57
C ILE A 40 -9.41 2.19 0.95
N MET A 41 -8.10 2.00 0.80
CA MET A 41 -7.47 0.71 1.11
C MET A 41 -7.63 0.34 2.60
N LYS A 42 -7.44 1.29 3.52
CA LYS A 42 -7.69 1.08 4.97
C LYS A 42 -9.14 0.67 5.27
N LYS A 43 -10.11 1.20 4.51
CA LYS A 43 -11.53 0.83 4.66
C LYS A 43 -11.86 -0.52 4.02
N SER A 44 -11.23 -0.81 2.88
CA SER A 44 -11.45 -2.03 2.07
C SER A 44 -10.82 -3.27 2.70
N ILE A 45 -9.73 -3.08 3.45
CA ILE A 45 -9.07 -4.16 4.16
C ILE A 45 -9.99 -4.76 5.22
N LEU A 46 -10.12 -6.09 5.16
CA LEU A 46 -10.79 -6.94 6.15
C LEU A 46 -10.34 -6.57 7.57
N LYS A 47 -11.29 -6.49 8.51
CA LYS A 47 -11.05 -6.18 9.93
C LYS A 47 -9.85 -6.95 10.51
N ALA A 48 -9.63 -8.19 10.08
CA ALA A 48 -8.55 -9.08 10.49
C ALA A 48 -7.13 -8.49 10.29
N PHE A 49 -6.93 -7.56 9.36
CA PHE A 49 -5.62 -6.97 9.07
C PHE A 49 -5.42 -5.58 9.71
N ARG A 50 -6.44 -5.02 10.39
CA ARG A 50 -6.37 -3.67 10.95
C ARG A 50 -5.31 -3.50 12.03
N GLY A 51 -5.07 -4.53 12.85
CA GLY A 51 -4.18 -4.46 14.02
C GLY A 51 -2.69 -4.31 13.69
N THR A 52 -2.27 -4.56 12.44
CA THR A 52 -0.84 -4.54 12.07
C THR A 52 -0.51 -3.72 10.83
N MET A 53 -1.49 -3.07 10.19
CA MET A 53 -1.28 -2.28 8.98
C MET A 53 -1.44 -0.76 9.15
N SER A 54 -2.18 -0.30 10.16
CA SER A 54 -2.86 0.99 10.01
C SER A 54 -2.03 2.22 10.41
N GLU A 55 -1.03 2.09 11.29
CA GLU A 55 -0.41 3.25 11.92
C GLU A 55 0.87 3.76 11.24
N THR A 56 1.67 2.90 10.61
CA THR A 56 3.00 3.30 10.12
C THR A 56 3.03 3.73 8.64
N LEU A 57 2.07 3.28 7.82
CA LEU A 57 2.11 3.49 6.37
C LEU A 57 1.31 4.73 5.96
N THR A 58 2.02 5.72 5.42
CA THR A 58 1.48 7.02 4.99
C THR A 58 1.36 7.16 3.47
N LYS A 59 2.06 6.31 2.70
CA LYS A 59 2.01 6.26 1.24
C LYS A 59 1.16 5.10 0.74
N ALA A 60 0.38 5.36 -0.30
CA ALA A 60 -0.50 4.38 -0.94
C ALA A 60 0.30 3.22 -1.54
N LYS A 61 1.44 3.50 -2.17
CA LYS A 61 2.31 2.49 -2.79
C LYS A 61 2.89 1.54 -1.73
N ASP A 62 3.49 2.08 -0.67
CA ASP A 62 4.02 1.27 0.45
C ASP A 62 2.93 0.41 1.11
N PHE A 63 1.72 0.95 1.22
CA PHE A 63 0.56 0.22 1.72
C PHE A 63 0.19 -0.95 0.81
N PHE A 64 0.16 -0.72 -0.49
CA PHE A 64 -0.13 -1.73 -1.50
C PHE A 64 0.91 -2.85 -1.50
N ASP A 65 2.20 -2.52 -1.51
CA ASP A 65 3.30 -3.49 -1.48
C ASP A 65 3.27 -4.34 -0.19
N HIS A 66 2.90 -3.73 0.94
CA HIS A 66 2.77 -4.46 2.20
C HIS A 66 1.59 -5.44 2.19
N ILE A 67 0.49 -5.10 1.51
CA ILE A 67 -0.64 -6.03 1.30
C ILE A 67 -0.17 -7.21 0.46
N GLU A 68 0.43 -6.94 -0.69
CA GLU A 68 0.91 -7.97 -1.63
C GLU A 68 1.84 -8.97 -0.93
N LYS A 69 2.84 -8.48 -0.20
CA LYS A 69 3.78 -9.33 0.56
C LYS A 69 3.09 -10.23 1.58
N ARG A 70 2.01 -9.76 2.22
CA ARG A 70 1.26 -10.57 3.19
C ARG A 70 0.45 -11.66 2.53
N PHE A 71 -0.17 -11.37 1.40
CA PHE A 71 -0.92 -12.38 0.65
C PHE A 71 0.01 -13.50 0.15
N VAL A 72 1.16 -13.14 -0.43
CA VAL A 72 2.18 -14.13 -0.83
C VAL A 72 2.66 -14.97 0.36
N LYS A 73 2.88 -14.36 1.53
CA LYS A 73 3.28 -15.10 2.74
C LYS A 73 2.18 -16.06 3.22
N ASN A 74 0.92 -15.63 3.19
CA ASN A 74 -0.20 -16.46 3.64
C ASN A 74 -0.40 -17.66 2.71
N GLU A 75 -0.37 -17.44 1.39
CA GLU A 75 -0.46 -18.51 0.39
C GLU A 75 0.64 -19.56 0.57
N LYS A 76 1.89 -19.12 0.81
CA LYS A 76 2.99 -20.04 1.11
C LYS A 76 2.76 -20.84 2.40
N ALA A 77 2.29 -20.20 3.46
CA ALA A 77 2.01 -20.88 4.73
C ALA A 77 0.88 -21.93 4.59
N GLU A 78 -0.14 -21.63 3.78
CA GLU A 78 -1.22 -22.57 3.46
C GLU A 78 -0.75 -23.77 2.64
N ILE A 79 0.32 -23.67 1.86
CA ILE A 79 0.89 -24.79 1.09
C ILE A 79 1.89 -25.60 1.95
N ASP A 80 2.71 -24.94 2.75
CA ASP A 80 3.75 -25.59 3.56
C ASP A 80 3.16 -26.42 4.72
N ALA A 81 2.04 -25.98 5.31
CA ALA A 81 1.38 -26.70 6.42
C ALA A 81 0.79 -28.07 6.01
N PRO A 82 0.10 -28.22 4.87
CA PRO A 82 -0.28 -29.52 4.33
C PRO A 82 0.92 -30.40 3.96
N LEU A 83 1.96 -29.85 3.31
CA LEU A 83 3.13 -30.63 2.90
C LEU A 83 3.87 -31.23 4.10
N THR A 84 4.05 -30.46 5.16
CA THR A 84 4.65 -30.96 6.41
C THR A 84 3.82 -32.06 7.06
N ASN A 85 2.49 -31.96 7.05
CA ASN A 85 1.60 -33.03 7.52
C ASN A 85 1.66 -34.30 6.66
N LEU A 86 1.84 -34.19 5.34
CA LEU A 86 1.98 -35.33 4.44
C LEU A 86 3.32 -36.04 4.59
N ILE A 87 4.40 -35.29 4.85
CA ILE A 87 5.74 -35.84 5.05
C ILE A 87 5.89 -36.46 6.46
N SER A 88 5.22 -35.88 7.47
CA SER A 88 5.25 -36.34 8.86
C SER A 88 4.38 -37.58 9.15
N LYS A 89 3.37 -37.86 8.30
CA LYS A 89 2.52 -39.06 8.39
C LYS A 89 3.10 -40.32 7.74
N ARG A 90 4.38 -40.31 7.35
CA ARG A 90 5.07 -41.48 6.79
C ARG A 90 5.70 -42.33 7.89
#